data_AF-A0A920FJK6-F1
#
_entry.id   AF-A0A920FJK6-F1
#
_cell.length_a   1.000
_cell.length_b   1.000
_cell.length_c   1.000
_cell.angle_alpha   90.00
_cell.angle_beta   90.00
_cell.angle_gamma   90.00
#
_symmetry.space_group_name_H-M   'P 1'
#
loop_
_entity.id
_entity.type
_entity.pdbx_description
1 polymer ?
#
loop_
_entity_poly.entity_id
_entity_poly.type
_entity_poly.pdbx_seq_one_letter_code
_entity_poly.pdbx_strand_id
1 'polypeptide(L)'
;MEIKTIKVVLEWVEPDVDTKASTSIIDSNDGNTDDTNAQEEKSKIEISEKIKGTSELSEFYYKYELANFDISSFNSLEKSKDYRKFKRELSRHLYSKNFSLSFSEKVNFYKFLPSELEKYPNEDFVKYKRTKRTGTAIIVSGGIGVLVGTIWTIINFELTGIGLSGLVVIEIGTIIKLLSNKPLHKSFFTYLKERNP
;
A
#
# COMPACT_ATOMS: atom_id res chain seq x y z
N MET A 1 36.54 -17.35 19.78
CA MET A 1 36.38 -15.91 19.96
C MET A 1 34.97 -15.57 19.52
N GLU A 2 34.10 -15.38 20.51
CA GLU A 2 32.64 -15.43 20.37
C GLU A 2 32.04 -14.05 20.11
N ILE A 3 31.04 -14.01 19.24
CA ILE A 3 30.26 -12.83 18.88
C ILE A 3 29.43 -12.39 20.09
N LYS A 4 29.55 -11.14 20.52
CA LYS A 4 28.62 -10.54 21.49
C LYS A 4 27.73 -9.48 20.83
N THR A 5 26.47 -9.84 20.76
CA THR A 5 25.26 -9.13 20.36
C THR A 5 25.05 -7.86 21.19
N ILE A 6 24.70 -6.75 20.52
CA ILE A 6 24.28 -5.50 21.18
C ILE A 6 22.81 -5.63 21.59
N LYS A 7 22.55 -5.38 22.88
CA LYS A 7 21.25 -5.47 23.54
C LYS A 7 20.53 -4.11 23.44
N VAL A 8 19.29 -4.13 22.94
CA VAL A 8 18.36 -3.00 22.88
C VAL A 8 17.89 -2.65 24.29
N VAL A 9 17.89 -1.36 24.65
CA VAL A 9 17.24 -0.82 25.85
C VAL A 9 16.15 0.14 25.38
N LEU A 10 14.89 -0.20 25.66
CA LEU A 10 13.74 0.69 25.56
C LEU A 10 13.68 1.51 26.86
N GLU A 11 13.80 2.83 26.76
CA GLU A 11 13.40 3.73 27.85
C GLU A 11 11.88 3.84 27.88
N TRP A 12 11.32 3.57 29.05
CA TRP A 12 9.93 3.81 29.40
C TRP A 12 9.76 5.29 29.74
N VAL A 13 8.81 5.96 29.08
CA VAL A 13 8.36 7.31 29.45
C VAL A 13 7.08 7.16 30.27
N GLU A 14 7.14 7.51 31.56
CA GLU A 14 5.99 7.60 32.45
C GLU A 14 5.11 8.81 32.11
N PRO A 15 3.78 8.72 32.23
CA PRO A 15 2.88 9.87 32.09
C PRO A 15 2.79 10.68 33.38
N ASP A 16 3.08 11.98 33.27
CA ASP A 16 2.96 12.98 34.32
C ASP A 16 1.47 13.29 34.61
N VAL A 17 1.01 13.03 35.84
CA VAL A 17 -0.37 13.26 36.29
C VAL A 17 -0.37 14.43 37.26
N ASP A 18 -0.59 15.64 36.73
CA ASP A 18 -0.82 16.81 37.56
C ASP A 18 -2.28 16.82 38.05
N THR A 19 -2.40 16.48 39.33
CA THR A 19 -3.63 16.37 40.10
C THR A 19 -3.98 17.75 40.67
N LYS A 20 -5.12 18.33 40.28
CA LYS A 20 -5.75 19.43 41.04
C LYS A 20 -7.18 19.05 41.43
N ALA A 21 -7.26 18.43 42.60
CA ALA A 21 -8.49 18.31 43.37
C ALA A 21 -8.97 19.71 43.80
N SER A 22 -10.22 20.03 43.51
CA SER A 22 -10.97 21.07 44.21
C SER A 22 -12.10 20.39 44.96
N THR A 23 -11.87 20.16 46.25
CA THR A 23 -12.85 19.76 47.25
C THR A 23 -13.53 21.02 47.79
N SER A 24 -14.84 21.15 47.65
CA SER A 24 -15.65 22.07 48.46
C SER A 24 -16.63 21.28 49.33
N ILE A 25 -16.22 21.13 50.58
CA ILE A 25 -16.95 21.11 51.85
C ILE A 25 -18.44 20.74 51.81
N ILE A 26 -18.74 19.63 52.50
CA ILE A 26 -20.04 19.17 52.97
C ILE A 26 -20.46 20.07 54.15
N ASP A 27 -21.66 20.64 54.09
CA ASP A 27 -22.38 21.11 55.27
C ASP A 27 -23.60 20.22 55.51
N SER A 28 -23.80 19.89 56.78
CA SER A 28 -24.73 18.86 57.25
C SER A 28 -26.09 19.49 57.57
N ASN A 29 -27.20 18.86 57.17
CA ASN A 29 -28.38 18.80 58.03
C ASN A 29 -29.38 17.71 57.63
N ASP A 30 -29.92 17.07 58.66
CA ASP A 30 -30.97 16.04 58.65
C ASP A 30 -32.29 16.51 58.02
N GLY A 31 -33.00 15.58 57.36
CA GLY A 31 -34.36 15.84 56.88
C GLY A 31 -34.94 14.76 55.96
N ASN A 32 -35.42 13.68 56.59
CA ASN A 32 -36.30 12.63 56.07
C ASN A 32 -37.33 13.08 54.99
N THR A 33 -37.33 12.48 53.80
CA THR A 33 -38.56 12.08 53.06
C THR A 33 -38.29 11.20 51.84
N ASP A 34 -39.22 10.27 51.64
CA ASP A 34 -39.37 9.30 50.55
C ASP A 34 -39.52 9.91 49.15
N ASP A 35 -39.36 9.00 48.18
CA ASP A 35 -39.96 8.95 46.84
C ASP A 35 -39.14 9.33 45.59
N THR A 36 -39.00 8.28 44.76
CA THR A 36 -39.14 8.20 43.30
C THR A 36 -37.97 8.48 42.35
N ASN A 37 -37.71 7.42 41.56
CA ASN A 37 -37.29 7.40 40.16
C ASN A 37 -36.06 8.21 39.73
N ALA A 38 -34.93 7.50 39.62
CA ALA A 38 -33.97 7.74 38.54
C ALA A 38 -33.37 6.40 38.08
N GLN A 39 -33.95 5.93 36.98
CA GLN A 39 -33.43 4.94 36.07
C GLN A 39 -32.01 5.31 35.63
N GLU A 40 -31.00 4.48 35.88
CA GLU A 40 -29.90 4.33 34.93
C GLU A 40 -29.19 2.98 35.02
N GLU A 41 -29.12 2.39 33.84
CA GLU A 41 -28.61 1.09 33.46
C GLU A 41 -27.08 1.15 33.29
N LYS A 42 -26.45 -0.02 33.45
CA LYS A 42 -25.17 -0.42 32.80
C LYS A 42 -23.90 0.27 33.34
N SER A 43 -22.74 -0.37 33.34
CA SER A 43 -22.34 -1.64 32.75
C SER A 43 -21.10 -2.11 33.51
N LYS A 44 -21.11 -3.39 33.88
CA LYS A 44 -19.92 -4.16 34.22
C LYS A 44 -18.95 -4.02 33.05
N ILE A 45 -17.83 -3.33 33.24
CA ILE A 45 -16.78 -3.19 32.22
C ILE A 45 -16.19 -4.59 32.02
N GLU A 46 -16.78 -5.32 31.08
CA GLU A 46 -16.21 -6.49 30.45
C GLU A 46 -15.06 -5.95 29.59
N ILE A 47 -13.83 -6.09 30.10
CA ILE A 47 -12.61 -5.83 29.33
C ILE A 47 -12.56 -6.92 28.26
N SER A 48 -13.28 -6.68 27.15
CA SER A 48 -13.07 -7.45 25.94
C SER A 48 -11.73 -6.99 25.36
N GLU A 49 -10.71 -7.84 25.48
CA GLU A 49 -9.54 -7.81 24.60
C GLU A 49 -10.03 -7.96 23.15
N LYS A 50 -10.40 -6.84 22.53
CA LYS A 50 -10.75 -6.81 21.13
C LYS A 50 -9.49 -6.55 20.31
N ILE A 51 -8.68 -7.60 20.15
CA ILE A 51 -7.80 -7.69 18.99
C ILE A 51 -8.70 -7.89 17.77
N LYS A 52 -8.93 -6.81 17.02
CA LYS A 52 -9.16 -6.77 15.57
C LYS A 52 -9.32 -5.30 15.20
N GLY A 53 -8.24 -4.73 14.67
CA GLY A 53 -8.22 -3.36 14.18
C GLY A 53 -9.46 -3.09 13.34
N THR A 54 -10.20 -2.06 13.72
CA THR A 54 -11.17 -1.42 12.86
C THR A 54 -10.40 -0.92 11.64
N SER A 55 -10.41 -1.74 10.58
CA SER A 55 -9.85 -1.42 9.29
C SER A 55 -10.67 -0.30 8.68
N GLU A 56 -10.33 0.94 9.01
CA GLU A 56 -10.72 2.06 8.16
C GLU A 56 -10.12 1.78 6.78
N LEU A 57 -11.00 1.60 5.78
CA LEU A 57 -10.57 1.43 4.40
C LEU A 57 -9.77 2.67 3.99
N SER A 58 -8.77 2.50 3.14
CA SER A 58 -7.90 3.61 2.77
C SER A 58 -8.62 4.65 1.90
N GLU A 59 -8.15 5.90 1.94
CA GLU A 59 -8.63 6.95 1.03
C GLU A 59 -8.53 6.52 -0.45
N PHE A 60 -7.47 5.77 -0.81
CA PHE A 60 -7.34 5.18 -2.13
C PHE A 60 -8.50 4.22 -2.45
N TYR A 61 -8.88 3.37 -1.50
CA TYR A 61 -9.97 2.42 -1.68
C TYR A 61 -11.31 3.12 -1.93
N TYR A 62 -11.63 4.14 -1.15
CA TYR A 62 -12.85 4.92 -1.31
C TYR A 62 -12.84 5.77 -2.58
N LYS A 63 -11.73 6.49 -2.85
CA LYS A 63 -11.59 7.36 -4.01
C LYS A 63 -11.89 6.64 -5.32
N TYR A 64 -11.43 5.40 -5.46
CA TYR A 64 -11.62 4.60 -6.67
C TYR A 64 -12.86 3.70 -6.64
N GLU A 65 -13.75 3.90 -5.65
CA GLU A 65 -14.97 3.12 -5.41
C GLU A 65 -14.71 1.61 -5.52
N LEU A 66 -13.64 1.13 -4.89
CA LEU A 66 -13.20 -0.26 -5.05
C LEU A 66 -14.17 -1.26 -4.41
N ALA A 67 -15.04 -0.83 -3.51
CA ALA A 67 -16.16 -1.61 -3.01
C ALA A 67 -17.09 -2.10 -4.14
N ASN A 68 -17.27 -1.28 -5.18
CA ASN A 68 -18.15 -1.58 -6.31
C ASN A 68 -17.45 -2.42 -7.41
N PHE A 69 -16.17 -2.73 -7.22
CA PHE A 69 -15.42 -3.52 -8.18
C PHE A 69 -15.62 -5.01 -7.90
N ASP A 70 -16.49 -5.63 -8.70
CA ASP A 70 -16.80 -7.06 -8.58
C ASP A 70 -15.61 -7.95 -8.98
N ILE A 71 -15.05 -8.63 -7.99
CA ILE A 71 -13.98 -9.60 -8.15
C ILE A 71 -14.44 -11.06 -8.03
N SER A 72 -15.73 -11.32 -7.78
CA SER A 72 -16.27 -12.66 -7.52
C SER A 72 -16.08 -13.61 -8.70
N SER A 73 -16.04 -13.07 -9.92
CA SER A 73 -15.80 -13.86 -11.14
C SER A 73 -14.35 -14.34 -11.32
N PHE A 74 -13.45 -14.03 -10.38
CA PHE A 74 -12.04 -14.41 -10.43
C PHE A 74 -11.64 -15.24 -9.20
N ASN A 75 -11.18 -16.46 -9.44
CA ASN A 75 -10.63 -17.31 -8.37
C ASN A 75 -9.13 -17.05 -8.16
N SER A 76 -8.36 -16.92 -9.23
CA SER A 76 -6.94 -16.56 -9.22
C SER A 76 -6.55 -15.82 -10.51
N LEU A 77 -5.41 -15.11 -10.47
CA LEU A 77 -4.83 -14.42 -11.63
C LEU A 77 -3.57 -15.11 -12.17
N GLU A 78 -3.45 -16.42 -11.97
CA GLU A 78 -2.30 -17.18 -12.46
C GLU A 78 -2.35 -17.37 -13.98
N LYS A 79 -3.53 -17.78 -14.47
CA LYS A 79 -3.80 -18.01 -15.88
C LYS A 79 -3.78 -16.69 -16.64
N SER A 80 -3.19 -16.70 -17.84
CA SER A 80 -3.07 -15.51 -18.69
C SER A 80 -4.43 -14.94 -19.10
N LYS A 81 -5.42 -15.81 -19.34
CA LYS A 81 -6.79 -15.42 -19.68
C LYS A 81 -7.45 -14.63 -18.55
N ASP A 82 -7.36 -15.13 -17.32
CA ASP A 82 -7.97 -14.51 -16.15
C ASP A 82 -7.30 -13.19 -15.81
N TYR A 83 -5.96 -13.12 -15.89
CA TYR A 83 -5.21 -11.87 -15.77
C TYR A 83 -5.66 -10.81 -16.79
N ARG A 84 -5.79 -11.17 -18.07
CA ARG A 84 -6.24 -10.24 -19.12
C ARG A 84 -7.67 -9.77 -18.87
N LYS A 85 -8.55 -10.67 -18.45
CA LYS A 85 -9.95 -10.34 -18.11
C LYS A 85 -10.00 -9.40 -16.90
N PHE A 86 -9.26 -9.68 -15.84
CA PHE A 86 -9.17 -8.82 -14.65
C PHE A 86 -8.69 -7.41 -15.01
N LYS A 87 -7.61 -7.30 -15.79
CA LYS A 87 -7.12 -5.99 -16.25
C LYS A 87 -8.18 -5.23 -17.05
N ARG A 88 -8.94 -5.92 -17.91
CA ARG A 88 -10.03 -5.31 -18.69
C ARG A 88 -11.16 -4.83 -17.78
N GLU A 89 -11.59 -5.65 -16.83
CA GLU A 89 -12.64 -5.27 -15.87
C GLU A 89 -12.20 -4.12 -14.98
N LEU A 90 -10.96 -4.12 -14.50
CA LEU A 90 -10.38 -3.02 -13.72
C LEU A 90 -10.36 -1.71 -14.51
N SER A 91 -9.90 -1.75 -15.77
CA SER A 91 -9.97 -0.59 -16.64
C SER A 91 -11.41 -0.15 -16.89
N ARG A 92 -12.35 -1.08 -17.11
CA ARG A 92 -13.76 -0.73 -17.31
C ARG A 92 -14.36 -0.09 -16.06
N HIS A 93 -14.01 -0.58 -14.87
CA HIS A 93 -14.40 0.00 -13.59
C HIS A 93 -13.94 1.45 -13.50
N LEU A 94 -12.64 1.67 -13.65
CA LEU A 94 -12.03 3.01 -13.51
C LEU A 94 -12.51 4.00 -14.57
N TYR A 95 -12.65 3.56 -15.83
CA TYR A 95 -12.87 4.50 -16.93
C TYR A 95 -14.33 4.65 -17.34
N SER A 96 -15.14 3.59 -17.23
CA SER A 96 -16.49 3.54 -17.78
C SER A 96 -17.59 3.45 -16.73
N LYS A 97 -17.31 2.91 -15.53
CA LYS A 97 -18.31 2.81 -14.45
C LYS A 97 -18.19 3.95 -13.45
N ASN A 98 -16.97 4.44 -13.24
CA ASN A 98 -16.69 5.46 -12.25
C ASN A 98 -16.65 6.86 -12.91
N PHE A 99 -17.82 7.48 -13.05
CA PHE A 99 -17.98 8.78 -13.72
C PHE A 99 -17.58 9.98 -12.87
N SER A 100 -17.49 9.80 -11.55
CA SER A 100 -17.09 10.83 -10.57
C SER A 100 -15.61 11.22 -10.72
N LEU A 101 -14.76 10.29 -11.17
CA LEU A 101 -13.33 10.51 -11.36
C LEU A 101 -13.03 11.31 -12.63
N SER A 102 -12.19 12.34 -12.50
CA SER A 102 -11.59 13.02 -13.64
C SER A 102 -10.63 12.11 -14.40
N PHE A 103 -10.33 12.44 -15.67
CA PHE A 103 -9.36 11.68 -16.46
C PHE A 103 -7.97 11.61 -15.79
N SER A 104 -7.53 12.72 -15.18
CA SER A 104 -6.27 12.79 -14.43
C SER A 104 -6.26 11.79 -13.28
N GLU A 105 -7.35 11.70 -12.52
CA GLU A 105 -7.45 10.76 -11.40
C GLU A 105 -7.47 9.30 -11.84
N LYS A 106 -8.12 9.01 -12.96
CA LYS A 106 -8.12 7.67 -13.57
C LYS A 106 -6.71 7.23 -13.97
N VAL A 107 -5.93 8.13 -14.57
CA VAL A 107 -4.52 7.87 -14.91
C VAL A 107 -3.68 7.68 -13.65
N ASN A 108 -3.92 8.51 -12.63
CA ASN A 108 -3.20 8.48 -11.36
C ASN A 108 -3.44 7.20 -10.55
N PHE A 109 -4.50 6.44 -10.83
CA PHE A 109 -4.74 5.14 -10.19
C PHE A 109 -3.51 4.24 -10.24
N TYR A 110 -2.95 4.01 -11.43
CA TYR A 110 -1.80 3.13 -11.60
C TYR A 110 -0.50 3.72 -11.04
N LYS A 111 -0.43 5.05 -10.91
CA LYS A 111 0.70 5.74 -10.29
C LYS A 111 0.71 5.53 -8.78
N PHE A 112 -0.46 5.63 -8.13
CA PHE A 112 -0.59 5.51 -6.67
C PHE A 112 -0.80 4.08 -6.19
N LEU A 113 -1.26 3.17 -7.05
CA LEU A 113 -1.49 1.77 -6.71
C LEU A 113 -0.28 1.10 -6.04
N PRO A 114 0.97 1.22 -6.54
CA PRO A 114 2.13 0.65 -5.86
C PRO A 114 2.32 1.18 -4.43
N SER A 115 2.10 2.47 -4.20
CA SER A 115 2.24 3.09 -2.88
C SER A 115 1.15 2.62 -1.93
N GLU A 116 -0.05 2.34 -2.43
CA GLU A 116 -1.11 1.76 -1.62
C GLU A 116 -0.77 0.31 -1.23
N LEU A 117 -0.31 -0.51 -2.17
CA LEU A 117 0.09 -1.89 -1.92
C LEU A 117 1.34 -2.01 -1.05
N GLU A 118 2.14 -0.96 -0.97
CA GLU A 118 3.30 -0.91 -0.07
C GLU A 118 2.90 -0.86 1.40
N LYS A 119 1.72 -0.32 1.72
CA LYS A 119 1.16 -0.36 3.07
C LYS A 119 0.71 -1.78 3.47
N TYR A 120 0.44 -2.63 2.49
CA TYR A 120 -0.09 -3.98 2.66
C TYR A 120 0.70 -4.99 1.80
N PRO A 121 2.01 -5.16 2.07
CA PRO A 121 2.87 -5.93 1.21
C PRO A 121 2.51 -7.42 1.26
N ASN A 122 2.35 -8.02 0.08
CA ASN A 122 2.27 -9.47 -0.09
C ASN A 122 3.40 -9.99 -0.99
N GLU A 123 3.55 -11.30 -1.09
CA GLU A 123 4.62 -11.93 -1.89
C GLU A 123 4.68 -11.43 -3.34
N ASP A 124 3.53 -11.23 -3.96
CA ASP A 124 3.45 -10.74 -5.33
C ASP A 124 3.86 -9.27 -5.44
N PHE A 125 3.61 -8.45 -4.40
CA PHE A 125 4.12 -7.09 -4.33
C PHE A 125 5.66 -7.06 -4.22
N VAL A 126 6.24 -7.98 -3.43
CA VAL A 126 7.69 -8.12 -3.32
C VAL A 126 8.29 -8.52 -4.67
N LYS A 127 7.67 -9.47 -5.39
CA LYS A 127 8.06 -9.84 -6.75
C LYS A 127 7.98 -8.65 -7.71
N TYR A 128 6.91 -7.85 -7.64
CA TYR A 128 6.78 -6.61 -8.41
C TYR A 128 7.95 -5.65 -8.16
N LYS A 129 8.24 -5.34 -6.89
CA LYS A 129 9.35 -4.46 -6.51
C LYS A 129 10.69 -4.95 -7.05
N ARG A 130 10.98 -6.24 -6.87
CA ARG A 130 12.23 -6.86 -7.37
C ARG A 130 12.33 -6.74 -8.88
N THR A 131 11.33 -7.20 -9.63
CA THR A 131 11.34 -7.17 -11.10
C THR A 131 11.42 -5.75 -11.65
N LYS A 132 10.69 -4.80 -11.07
CA LYS A 132 10.76 -3.38 -11.46
C LYS A 132 12.15 -2.80 -11.21
N ARG A 133 12.76 -3.09 -10.05
CA ARG A 133 14.13 -2.64 -9.72
C ARG A 133 15.15 -3.22 -10.69
N THR A 134 15.07 -4.52 -10.98
CA THR A 134 15.95 -5.19 -11.94
C THR A 134 15.81 -4.56 -13.33
N GLY A 135 14.58 -4.38 -13.83
CA GLY A 135 14.35 -3.73 -15.13
C GLY A 135 14.93 -2.32 -15.19
N THR A 136 14.72 -1.50 -14.15
CA THR A 136 15.32 -0.16 -14.07
C THR A 136 16.84 -0.21 -14.06
N ALA A 137 17.46 -1.11 -13.28
CA ALA A 137 18.92 -1.23 -13.23
C ALA A 137 19.51 -1.59 -14.61
N ILE A 138 18.86 -2.49 -15.34
CA ILE A 138 19.24 -2.86 -16.70
C ILE A 138 19.13 -1.65 -17.64
N ILE A 139 18.02 -0.91 -17.60
CA ILE A 139 17.85 0.31 -18.41
C ILE A 139 18.96 1.33 -18.13
N VAL A 140 19.30 1.55 -16.85
CA VAL A 140 20.38 2.48 -16.47
C VAL A 140 21.72 2.01 -17.03
N SER A 141 22.06 0.72 -16.88
CA SER A 141 23.29 0.17 -17.47
C SER A 141 23.34 0.31 -18.99
N GLY A 142 22.22 0.09 -19.68
CA GLY A 142 22.13 0.29 -21.13
C GLY A 142 22.29 1.75 -21.52
N GLY A 143 21.68 2.68 -20.77
CA GLY A 143 21.84 4.12 -20.96
C GLY A 143 23.29 4.59 -20.82
N ILE A 144 24.02 4.06 -19.83
CA ILE A 144 25.46 4.31 -19.69
C ILE A 144 26.22 3.79 -20.92
N GLY A 145 25.88 2.59 -21.40
CA GLY A 145 26.49 2.03 -22.62
C GLY A 145 26.26 2.90 -23.86
N VAL A 146 25.03 3.40 -24.06
CA VAL A 146 24.70 4.35 -25.14
C VAL A 146 25.56 5.60 -25.02
N LEU A 147 25.62 6.22 -23.83
CA LEU A 147 26.42 7.43 -23.61
C LEU A 147 27.90 7.21 -23.90
N VAL A 148 28.51 6.15 -23.34
CA VAL A 148 29.92 5.83 -23.57
C VAL A 148 30.21 5.56 -25.06
N GLY A 149 29.34 4.78 -25.73
CA GLY A 149 29.49 4.48 -27.15
C GLY A 149 29.39 5.72 -28.04
N THR A 150 28.46 6.64 -27.72
CA THR A 150 28.33 7.91 -28.46
C THR A 150 29.54 8.82 -28.27
N ILE A 151 30.03 8.98 -27.03
CA ILE A 151 31.24 9.77 -26.74
C ILE A 151 32.44 9.21 -27.50
N TRP A 152 32.62 7.88 -27.49
CA TRP A 152 33.71 7.25 -28.23
C TRP A 152 33.63 7.48 -29.73
N THR A 153 32.43 7.39 -30.29
CA THR A 153 32.19 7.61 -31.73
C THR A 153 32.51 9.04 -32.13
N ILE A 154 32.17 10.02 -31.28
CA ILE A 154 32.48 11.44 -31.53
C ILE A 154 33.98 11.70 -31.47
N ILE A 155 34.70 11.09 -30.51
CA ILE A 155 36.14 11.32 -30.34
C ILE A 155 36.95 10.65 -31.45
N ASN A 156 36.60 9.41 -31.82
CA ASN A 156 37.42 8.59 -32.72
C ASN A 156 36.88 8.49 -34.14
N PHE A 157 35.71 9.09 -34.44
CA PHE A 157 34.99 8.94 -35.71
C PHE A 157 34.70 7.49 -36.12
N GLU A 158 34.74 6.57 -35.15
CA GLU A 158 34.48 5.14 -35.35
C GLU A 158 33.18 4.72 -34.63
N LEU A 159 32.26 4.12 -35.38
CA LEU A 159 31.03 3.59 -34.82
C LEU A 159 31.35 2.38 -33.93
N THR A 160 31.12 2.48 -32.62
CA THR A 160 31.32 1.35 -31.71
C THR A 160 30.04 0.53 -31.53
N GLY A 161 30.19 -0.80 -31.50
CA GLY A 161 29.11 -1.72 -31.12
C GLY A 161 28.59 -1.51 -29.67
N ILE A 162 29.31 -0.74 -28.85
CA ILE A 162 28.94 -0.40 -27.47
C ILE A 162 27.66 0.45 -27.43
N GLY A 163 27.50 1.42 -28.33
CA GLY A 163 26.29 2.25 -28.38
C GLY A 163 25.05 1.44 -28.77
N LEU A 164 25.18 0.60 -29.79
CA LEU A 164 24.11 -0.29 -30.27
C LEU A 164 23.73 -1.35 -29.24
N SER A 165 24.71 -1.99 -28.59
CA SER A 165 24.43 -2.95 -27.50
C SER A 165 23.76 -2.28 -26.30
N GLY A 166 24.09 -1.03 -25.99
CA GLY A 166 23.40 -0.24 -24.98
C GLY A 166 21.90 -0.10 -25.24
N LEU A 167 21.49 0.16 -26.50
CA LEU A 167 20.08 0.22 -26.90
C LEU A 167 19.36 -1.12 -26.68
N VAL A 168 19.97 -2.24 -27.10
CA VAL A 168 19.42 -3.59 -26.91
C VAL A 168 19.21 -3.88 -25.41
N VAL A 169 20.16 -3.49 -24.57
CA VAL A 169 20.05 -3.64 -23.11
C VAL A 169 18.88 -2.82 -22.55
N ILE A 170 18.67 -1.59 -23.02
CA ILE A 170 17.50 -0.76 -22.63
C ILE A 170 16.19 -1.46 -23.01
N GLU A 171 16.09 -2.05 -24.20
CA GLU A 171 14.90 -2.78 -24.63
C GLU A 171 14.60 -3.97 -23.71
N ILE A 172 15.61 -4.77 -23.39
CA ILE A 172 15.49 -5.90 -22.45
C ILE A 172 15.00 -5.42 -21.08
N GLY A 173 15.61 -4.36 -20.55
CA GLY A 173 15.22 -3.80 -19.26
C GLY A 173 13.77 -3.27 -19.26
N THR A 174 13.32 -2.70 -20.37
CA THR A 174 11.94 -2.23 -20.57
C THR A 174 10.95 -3.39 -20.59
N ILE A 175 11.28 -4.50 -21.27
CA ILE A 175 10.47 -5.72 -21.28
C ILE A 175 10.35 -6.29 -19.87
N ILE A 176 11.46 -6.39 -19.13
CA ILE A 176 11.47 -6.89 -17.74
C ILE A 176 10.60 -5.99 -16.86
N LYS A 177 10.73 -4.67 -16.99
CA LYS A 177 9.89 -3.72 -16.25
C LYS A 177 8.41 -3.89 -16.61
N LEU A 178 8.07 -4.13 -17.87
CA LEU A 178 6.68 -4.40 -18.31
C LEU A 178 6.13 -5.69 -17.69
N LEU A 179 6.96 -6.74 -17.59
CA LEU A 179 6.59 -8.01 -16.97
C LEU A 179 6.25 -7.86 -15.48
N SER A 180 6.78 -6.82 -14.80
CA SER A 180 6.41 -6.52 -13.41
C SER A 180 4.93 -6.15 -13.24
N ASN A 181 4.22 -5.78 -14.31
CA ASN A 181 2.79 -5.46 -14.20
C ASN A 181 1.94 -6.66 -13.77
N LYS A 182 2.30 -7.88 -14.19
CA LYS A 182 1.53 -9.08 -13.79
C LYS A 182 1.53 -9.28 -12.26
N PRO A 183 2.69 -9.33 -11.57
CA PRO A 183 2.70 -9.44 -10.11
C PRO A 183 2.03 -8.24 -9.41
N LEU A 184 2.10 -7.03 -9.98
CA LEU A 184 1.37 -5.88 -9.43
C LEU A 184 -0.15 -6.12 -9.37
N HIS A 185 -0.74 -6.59 -10.47
CA HIS A 185 -2.19 -6.86 -10.51
C HIS A 185 -2.58 -8.06 -9.65
N LYS A 186 -1.72 -9.08 -9.55
CA LYS A 186 -1.94 -10.19 -8.62
C LYS A 186 -1.98 -9.70 -7.18
N SER A 187 -1.01 -8.87 -6.80
CA SER A 187 -0.96 -8.26 -5.48
C SER A 187 -2.21 -7.42 -5.20
N PHE A 188 -2.65 -6.63 -6.17
CA PHE A 188 -3.88 -5.83 -6.06
C PHE A 188 -5.14 -6.69 -5.90
N PHE A 189 -5.24 -7.81 -6.62
CA PHE A 189 -6.35 -8.74 -6.46
C PHE A 189 -6.42 -9.34 -5.06
N THR A 190 -5.28 -9.73 -4.47
CA THR A 190 -5.21 -10.17 -3.07
C THR A 190 -5.65 -9.05 -2.12
N TYR A 191 -5.15 -7.83 -2.32
CA TYR A 191 -5.54 -6.65 -1.55
C TYR A 191 -7.06 -6.41 -1.56
N LEU A 192 -7.71 -6.60 -2.72
CA LEU A 192 -9.15 -6.48 -2.86
C LEU A 192 -9.90 -7.60 -2.13
N LYS A 193 -9.45 -8.86 -2.26
CA LYS A 193 -10.05 -10.01 -1.57
C LYS A 193 -10.06 -9.86 -0.04
N GLU A 194 -9.03 -9.25 0.52
CA GLU A 194 -8.93 -9.02 1.96
C GLU A 194 -9.89 -7.93 2.47
N ARG A 195 -10.40 -7.06 1.58
CA ARG A 195 -11.18 -5.85 1.92
C ARG A 195 -12.62 -5.88 1.40
N ASN A 196 -12.90 -6.72 0.42
CA ASN A 196 -14.20 -6.90 -0.21
C ASN A 196 -14.54 -8.41 -0.12
N PRO A 197 -14.93 -8.92 1.06
CA PRO A 197 -15.26 -10.33 1.25
C PRO A 197 -16.51 -10.75 0.49
#